data_AF-A0A4R5DVL8-F1
#
_entry.id   AF-A0A4R5DVL8-F1
#
_cell.length_a   1.000
_cell.length_b   1.000
_cell.length_c   1.000
_cell.angle_alpha   90.00
_cell.angle_beta   90.00
_cell.angle_gamma   90.00
#
_symmetry.space_group_name_H-M   'P 1'
#
loop_
_entity.id
_entity.type
_entity.pdbx_description
1 polymer ?
#
loop_
_entity_poly.entity_id
_entity_poly.type
_entity_poly.pdbx_seq_one_letter_code
_entity_poly.pdbx_strand_id
1 'polypeptide(L)'
;MLALYFIIAGLYLYYSKSKYFPLFLQKLSFPGLNIVAPLLLMIGTAIYISSGGWAGGLLLSLAACMLGFLLIQLFAVLGKTYFYGLVAAVHFLALIELVSYAG
;
A
#
# COMPACT_ATOMS: atom_id res chain seq x y z
N MET A 1 6.15 4.52 9.23
CA MET A 1 4.95 3.97 8.56
C MET A 1 4.71 4.54 7.17
N LEU A 2 5.37 5.63 6.77
CA LEU A 2 5.24 6.25 5.46
C LEU A 2 5.71 5.31 4.33
N ALA A 3 6.77 4.54 4.60
CA ALA A 3 7.19 3.41 3.76
C ALA A 3 6.09 2.35 3.56
N LEU A 4 5.46 1.92 4.65
CA LEU A 4 4.36 0.95 4.65
C LEU A 4 3.16 1.49 3.87
N TYR A 5 2.82 2.76 4.07
CA TYR A 5 1.74 3.44 3.34
C TYR A 5 1.98 3.41 1.83
N PHE A 6 3.18 3.81 1.37
CA PHE A 6 3.51 3.77 -0.05
C PHE A 6 3.48 2.36 -0.63
N ILE A 7 3.92 1.36 0.15
CA ILE A 7 3.82 -0.05 -0.26
C ILE A 7 2.36 -0.48 -0.40
N ILE A 8 1.51 -0.23 0.60
CA ILE A 8 0.09 -0.63 0.56
C ILE A 8 -0.65 0.12 -0.56
N ALA A 9 -0.38 1.41 -0.75
CA ALA A 9 -0.97 2.20 -1.84
C ALA A 9 -0.54 1.66 -3.21
N GLY A 10 0.76 1.39 -3.41
CA GLY A 10 1.29 0.77 -4.62
C GLY A 10 0.67 -0.60 -4.90
N LEU A 11 0.55 -1.44 -3.86
CA LEU A 11 -0.08 -2.75 -3.94
C LEU A 11 -1.57 -2.66 -4.28
N TYR A 12 -2.29 -1.69 -3.73
CA TYR A 12 -3.69 -1.46 -4.04
C TYR A 12 -3.88 -1.08 -5.51
N LEU A 13 -3.10 -0.12 -6.02
CA LEU A 13 -3.15 0.29 -7.44
C LEU A 13 -2.70 -0.84 -8.38
N TYR A 14 -1.79 -1.71 -7.92
CA TYR A 14 -1.41 -2.91 -8.66
C TYR A 14 -2.55 -3.93 -8.67
N TYR A 15 -3.14 -4.22 -7.52
CA TYR A 15 -4.21 -5.20 -7.35
C TYR A 15 -5.52 -4.77 -8.04
N SER A 16 -5.80 -3.47 -8.17
CA SER A 16 -7.00 -2.96 -8.84
C SER A 16 -7.10 -3.36 -10.32
N LYS A 17 -5.98 -3.74 -10.95
CA LYS A 17 -5.93 -4.29 -12.31
C LYS A 17 -6.17 -5.78 -12.39
N SER A 18 -6.09 -6.50 -11.27
CA SER A 18 -6.21 -7.95 -11.26
C SER A 18 -7.58 -8.39 -11.77
N LYS A 19 -7.61 -9.51 -12.49
CA LYS A 19 -8.87 -10.18 -12.88
C LYS A 19 -9.72 -10.53 -11.65
N TYR A 20 -9.07 -10.76 -10.51
CA TYR A 20 -9.70 -11.12 -9.24
C TYR A 20 -10.14 -9.92 -8.41
N PHE A 21 -9.99 -8.69 -8.92
CA PHE A 21 -10.45 -7.51 -8.19
C PHE A 21 -11.99 -7.51 -8.11
N PRO A 22 -12.59 -7.42 -6.91
CA PRO A 22 -14.03 -7.54 -6.75
C PRO A 22 -14.80 -6.49 -7.55
N LEU A 23 -15.83 -6.93 -8.28
CA LEU A 23 -16.63 -6.06 -9.16
C LEU A 23 -17.40 -4.97 -8.41
N PHE A 24 -17.74 -5.20 -7.14
CA PHE A 24 -18.43 -4.22 -6.30
C PHE A 24 -17.50 -3.10 -5.78
N LEU A 25 -16.19 -3.27 -5.90
CA LEU A 25 -15.20 -2.23 -5.63
C LEU A 25 -14.91 -1.46 -6.93
N GLN A 26 -14.74 -0.15 -6.82
CA GLN A 26 -14.45 0.67 -7.99
C GLN A 26 -13.04 0.36 -8.50
N LYS A 27 -12.94 -0.13 -9.74
CA LYS A 27 -11.66 -0.28 -10.43
C LYS A 27 -11.10 1.10 -10.77
N LEU A 28 -9.89 1.37 -10.31
CA LEU A 28 -9.14 2.55 -10.73
C LEU A 28 -8.53 2.31 -12.11
N SER A 29 -8.87 3.18 -13.06
CA SER A 29 -8.31 3.20 -14.40
C SER A 29 -8.00 4.64 -14.78
N PHE A 30 -6.71 4.97 -14.83
CA PHE A 30 -6.23 6.24 -15.36
C PHE A 30 -4.91 6.05 -16.13
N PRO A 31 -4.64 6.87 -17.16
CA PRO A 31 -3.39 6.80 -17.91
C PRO A 31 -2.22 7.07 -16.96
N GLY A 32 -1.33 6.09 -16.78
CA GLY A 32 -0.20 6.16 -15.87
C GLY A 32 -0.27 5.24 -14.65
N LEU A 33 -1.39 4.55 -14.39
CA LEU A 33 -1.48 3.57 -13.29
C LEU A 33 -0.39 2.49 -13.37
N ASN A 34 0.06 2.12 -14.57
CA ASN A 34 1.14 1.15 -14.81
C ASN A 34 2.51 1.63 -14.28
N ILE A 35 2.69 2.94 -14.16
CA ILE A 35 3.93 3.56 -13.72
C ILE A 35 3.81 3.94 -12.25
N VAL A 36 2.67 4.50 -11.84
CA VAL A 36 2.46 4.97 -10.46
C VAL A 36 2.52 3.82 -9.45
N ALA A 37 1.89 2.68 -9.73
CA ALA A 37 1.89 1.54 -8.81
C ALA A 37 3.30 1.03 -8.46
N PRO A 38 4.17 0.66 -9.43
CA PRO A 38 5.53 0.23 -9.11
C PRO A 38 6.39 1.36 -8.53
N LEU A 39 6.14 2.61 -8.92
CA LEU A 39 6.89 3.75 -8.39
C LEU A 39 6.64 3.95 -6.89
N LEU A 40 5.39 3.81 -6.43
CA LEU A 40 5.07 3.85 -4.99
C LEU A 40 5.73 2.69 -4.23
N LEU A 41 5.74 1.47 -4.80
CA LEU A 41 6.44 0.33 -4.19
C LEU A 41 7.95 0.61 -4.06
N MET A 42 8.56 1.17 -5.10
CA MET A 42 9.98 1.55 -5.08
C MET A 42 10.27 2.63 -4.04
N ILE A 43 9.43 3.66 -3.94
CA ILE A 43 9.59 4.73 -2.92
C ILE A 43 9.51 4.13 -1.52
N GLY A 44 8.48 3.32 -1.23
CA GLY A 44 8.35 2.70 0.10
C GLY A 44 9.53 1.79 0.44
N THR A 45 10.02 1.03 -0.54
CA THR A 45 11.22 0.20 -0.39
C THR A 45 12.48 1.04 -0.14
N ALA A 46 12.66 2.12 -0.89
CA ALA A 46 13.80 3.02 -0.73
C ALA A 46 13.81 3.66 0.67
N ILE A 47 12.66 4.04 1.22
CA ILE A 47 12.54 4.58 2.58
C ILE A 47 12.93 3.53 3.63
N TYR A 48 12.54 2.27 3.45
CA TYR A 48 12.98 1.21 4.36
C TYR A 48 14.48 0.94 4.29
N ILE A 49 15.05 0.97 3.07
CA ILE A 49 16.50 0.80 2.87
C ILE A 49 17.28 1.97 3.49
N SER A 50 16.83 3.20 3.32
CA SER A 50 17.53 4.38 3.85
C SER A 50 17.48 4.45 5.38
N SER A 51 16.43 3.91 6.01
CA SER A 51 16.26 3.95 7.47
C SER A 51 16.90 2.75 8.21
N GLY A 52 16.86 1.55 7.63
CA GLY A 52 17.29 0.31 8.30
C GLY A 52 18.46 -0.43 7.64
N GLY A 53 19.10 0.19 6.63
CA GLY A 53 20.15 -0.44 5.82
C GLY A 53 19.60 -1.37 4.74
N TRP A 54 20.45 -1.75 3.79
CA TRP A 54 20.01 -2.46 2.57
C TRP A 54 19.34 -3.81 2.85
N ALA A 55 19.97 -4.67 3.67
CA ALA A 55 19.44 -6.01 3.95
C ALA A 55 18.16 -5.95 4.80
N GLY A 56 18.19 -5.20 5.91
CA GLY A 56 17.03 -5.05 6.80
C GLY A 56 15.87 -4.34 6.12
N GLY A 57 16.16 -3.27 5.38
CA GLY A 57 15.16 -2.52 4.62
C GLY A 57 14.48 -3.35 3.53
N LEU A 58 15.24 -4.16 2.78
CA LEU A 58 14.66 -5.08 1.79
C LEU A 58 13.77 -6.14 2.46
N LEU A 59 14.20 -6.69 3.59
CA LEU A 59 13.45 -7.72 4.32
C LEU A 59 12.15 -7.16 4.90
N LEU A 60 12.20 -5.94 5.45
CA LEU A 60 11.02 -5.19 5.89
C LEU A 60 10.08 -4.84 4.73
N SER A 61 10.63 -4.45 3.58
CA SER A 61 9.83 -4.15 2.38
C SER A 61 9.10 -5.40 1.89
N LEU A 62 9.77 -6.55 1.86
CA LEU A 62 9.16 -7.82 1.50
C LEU A 62 8.06 -8.22 2.48
N ALA A 63 8.32 -8.10 3.79
CA ALA A 63 7.33 -8.38 4.83
C ALA A 63 6.11 -7.45 4.70
N ALA A 64 6.34 -6.16 4.49
CA ALA A 64 5.29 -5.17 4.24
C ALA A 64 4.48 -5.50 2.98
N CYS A 65 5.14 -5.96 1.91
CA CYS A 65 4.47 -6.39 0.69
C CYS A 65 3.56 -7.61 0.92
N MET A 66 4.06 -8.64 1.61
CA MET A 66 3.28 -9.84 1.94
C MET A 66 2.08 -9.50 2.82
N LEU A 67 2.29 -8.70 3.86
CA LEU A 67 1.23 -8.25 4.75
C LEU A 67 0.20 -7.40 3.99
N GLY A 68 0.64 -6.47 3.14
CA GLY A 68 -0.22 -5.63 2.34
C GLY A 68 -1.09 -6.44 1.37
N PHE A 69 -0.52 -7.43 0.68
CA PHE A 69 -1.30 -8.33 -0.18
C PHE A 69 -2.35 -9.11 0.60
N LEU A 70 -1.99 -9.66 1.77
CA LEU A 70 -2.90 -10.40 2.61
C LEU A 70 -4.06 -9.52 3.10
N LEU A 71 -3.75 -8.32 3.60
CA LEU A 71 -4.77 -7.36 4.05
C LEU A 71 -5.69 -6.93 2.91
N ILE A 72 -5.13 -6.53 1.77
CA ILE A 72 -5.92 -6.08 0.61
C ILE A 72 -6.87 -7.19 0.16
N GLN A 73 -6.40 -8.43 0.01
CA GLN A 73 -7.23 -9.54 -0.43
C GLN A 73 -8.28 -9.94 0.61
N LEU A 74 -7.89 -10.03 1.89
CA LEU A 74 -8.80 -10.41 2.98
C LEU A 74 -9.94 -9.39 3.13
N PHE A 75 -9.60 -8.10 3.16
CA PHE A 75 -10.61 -7.05 3.26
C PHE A 75 -11.42 -6.88 1.96
N ALA A 76 -10.84 -7.20 0.81
CA ALA A 76 -11.57 -7.24 -0.45
C ALA A 76 -12.63 -8.35 -0.45
N VAL A 77 -12.39 -9.48 0.21
CA VAL A 77 -13.36 -10.58 0.35
C VAL A 77 -14.42 -10.28 1.41
N LEU A 78 -14.06 -9.64 2.53
CA LEU A 78 -15.00 -9.28 3.61
C LEU A 78 -16.09 -8.28 3.19
N GLY A 79 -15.86 -7.53 2.11
CA GLY A 79 -16.87 -6.66 1.49
C GLY A 79 -16.50 -5.18 1.51
N LYS A 80 -17.37 -4.39 0.87
CA LYS A 80 -17.12 -2.98 0.52
C LYS A 80 -16.73 -2.11 1.74
N THR A 81 -17.52 -2.19 2.82
CA THR A 81 -17.33 -1.35 4.01
C THR A 81 -15.99 -1.62 4.69
N TYR A 82 -15.63 -2.89 4.85
CA TYR A 82 -14.36 -3.29 5.46
C TYR A 82 -13.18 -2.84 4.59
N PHE A 83 -13.28 -3.02 3.27
CA PHE A 83 -12.23 -2.59 2.36
C PHE A 83 -11.95 -1.08 2.44
N TYR A 84 -12.98 -0.24 2.38
CA TYR A 84 -12.79 1.21 2.53
C TYR A 84 -12.35 1.60 3.94
N GLY A 85 -12.77 0.85 4.97
CA GLY A 85 -12.28 1.00 6.34
C GLY A 85 -10.77 0.76 6.44
N LEU A 86 -10.25 -0.30 5.81
CA LEU A 86 -8.80 -0.56 5.73
C LEU A 86 -8.07 0.59 5.03
N VAL A 87 -8.59 1.04 3.89
CA VAL A 87 -7.99 2.16 3.15
C VAL A 87 -7.96 3.42 4.02
N ALA A 88 -9.06 3.76 4.69
CA ALA A 88 -9.14 4.91 5.58
C ALA A 88 -8.17 4.80 6.76
N ALA A 89 -8.06 3.63 7.39
CA ALA A 89 -7.14 3.38 8.49
C ALA A 89 -5.67 3.56 8.05
N VAL A 90 -5.31 3.05 6.88
CA VAL A 90 -3.95 3.19 6.31
C VAL A 90 -3.62 4.66 6.03
N HIS A 91 -4.57 5.44 5.49
CA HIS A 91 -4.38 6.88 5.29
C HIS A 91 -4.27 7.64 6.61
N PHE A 92 -5.09 7.30 7.60
CA PHE A 92 -5.08 7.94 8.91
C PHE A 92 -3.75 7.70 9.65
N LEU A 93 -3.23 6.47 9.61
CA LEU A 93 -1.92 6.14 10.16
C LEU A 93 -0.78 6.92 9.49
N ALA A 94 -0.83 7.06 8.16
CA ALA A 94 0.15 7.87 7.43
C ALA A 94 0.06 9.36 7.79
N LEU A 95 -1.15 9.88 7.98
CA LEU A 95 -1.37 11.28 8.37
C LEU A 95 -0.84 11.56 9.78
N ILE A 96 -1.10 10.66 10.74
CA ILE A 96 -0.53 10.76 12.10
C ILE A 96 0.98 10.86 12.05
N GLU A 97 1.64 9.99 11.27
CA GLU A 97 3.10 10.02 11.16
C GLU A 97 3.61 11.30 10.49
N LEU A 98 2.93 11.78 9.44
CA LEU A 98 3.29 13.03 8.78
C LEU A 98 3.24 14.21 9.77
N VAL A 99 2.18 14.28 10.58
CA VAL A 99 2.04 15.31 11.62
C VAL A 99 3.12 15.14 12.69
N SER A 100 3.38 13.91 13.12
CA SER A 100 4.43 13.63 14.11
C SER A 100 5.84 13.96 13.63
N TYR A 101 6.09 13.97 12.32
CA TYR A 101 7.39 14.35 11.75
C TYR A 101 7.50 15.87 11.50
N ALA A 102 6.37 16.58 11.43
CA ALA A 102 6.31 18.01 11.14
C ALA A 102 6.25 18.91 12.38
N GLY A 103 5.99 18.35 13.56
CA GLY A 103 5.99 19.04 14.87
C GLY A 103 7.22 18.70 15.68
#